data_AF-A8V5Q3-F1
#
_entry.id   AF-A8V5Q3-F1
#
_cell.length_a   1.000
_cell.length_b   1.000
_cell.length_c   1.000
_cell.angle_alpha   90.00
_cell.angle_beta   90.00
_cell.angle_gamma   90.00
#
_symmetry.space_group_name_H-M   'P 1'
#
loop_
_entity.id
_entity.type
_entity.pdbx_description
1 polymer ?
#
loop_
_entity_poly.entity_id
_entity_poly.type
_entity_poly.pdbx_seq_one_letter_code
_entity_poly.pdbx_strand_id
1 'polypeptide(L)'
;MDLEKKLKAFKESLEKEYKLLLKLDNPQELLNIIEEKKKLISELSMYEKKDFENYIDLLKEIEFLNKRNLNLANNNMLFIDEIFSSIFEENVEKYNPYGQISQGQKSGIFNKKI
;
A
#
# COMPACT_ATOMS: atom_id res chain seq x y z
N MET A 1 -26.54 4.27 5.07
CA MET A 1 -25.80 4.98 4.00
C MET A 1 -25.86 4.11 2.77
N ASP A 2 -26.30 4.68 1.65
CA ASP A 2 -26.53 3.96 0.39
C ASP A 2 -25.22 3.37 -0.20
N LEU A 3 -25.32 2.26 -0.93
CA LEU A 3 -24.18 1.52 -1.48
C LEU A 3 -23.31 2.41 -2.37
N GLU A 4 -23.95 3.18 -3.27
CA GLU A 4 -23.27 4.13 -4.14
C GLU A 4 -22.44 5.14 -3.33
N LYS A 5 -23.01 5.67 -2.23
CA LYS A 5 -22.32 6.62 -1.37
C LYS A 5 -21.10 5.99 -0.71
N LYS A 6 -21.18 4.72 -0.30
CA LYS A 6 -20.03 4.00 0.29
C LYS A 6 -18.92 3.78 -0.73
N LEU A 7 -19.27 3.40 -1.96
CA LEU A 7 -18.30 3.23 -3.05
C LEU A 7 -17.63 4.56 -3.41
N LYS A 8 -18.39 5.64 -3.53
CA LYS A 8 -17.85 6.99 -3.76
C LYS A 8 -16.94 7.45 -2.63
N ALA A 9 -17.34 7.24 -1.37
CA ALA A 9 -16.50 7.55 -0.22
C ALA A 9 -15.19 6.73 -0.24
N PHE A 10 -15.25 5.45 -0.58
CA PHE A 10 -14.06 4.60 -0.68
C PHE A 10 -13.11 5.08 -1.77
N LYS A 11 -13.64 5.45 -2.94
CA LYS A 11 -12.89 6.08 -4.02
C LYS A 11 -12.22 7.38 -3.57
N GLU A 12 -12.94 8.27 -2.89
CA GLU A 12 -12.38 9.52 -2.36
C GLU A 12 -11.27 9.27 -1.34
N SER A 13 -11.41 8.28 -0.46
CA SER A 13 -10.35 7.89 0.47
C SER A 13 -9.09 7.39 -0.25
N LEU A 14 -9.23 6.67 -1.38
CA LEU A 14 -8.09 6.28 -2.22
C LEU A 14 -7.41 7.50 -2.86
N GLU A 15 -8.15 8.52 -3.29
CA GLU A 15 -7.55 9.75 -3.83
C GLU A 15 -6.84 10.57 -2.76
N LYS A 16 -7.37 10.59 -1.52
CA LYS A 16 -6.68 11.22 -0.38
C LYS A 16 -5.40 10.48 -0.02
N GLU A 17 -5.46 9.15 0.07
CA GLU A 17 -4.29 8.31 0.31
C GLU A 17 -3.18 8.57 -0.70
N TYR A 18 -3.51 8.66 -2.00
CA TYR A 18 -2.54 8.96 -3.04
C TYR A 18 -1.78 10.26 -2.79
N LYS A 19 -2.50 11.33 -2.42
CA LYS A 19 -1.89 12.63 -2.12
C LYS A 19 -0.95 12.57 -0.93
N LEU A 20 -1.28 11.78 0.10
CA LEU A 20 -0.45 11.60 1.28
C LEU A 20 0.78 10.75 0.97
N LEU A 21 0.62 9.67 0.20
CA LEU A 21 1.73 8.83 -0.26
C LEU A 21 2.71 9.59 -1.17
N LEU A 22 2.25 10.57 -1.95
CA LEU A 22 3.13 11.40 -2.78
C LEU A 22 4.03 12.33 -1.94
N LYS A 23 3.52 12.82 -0.81
CA LYS A 23 4.21 13.83 0.00
C LYS A 23 5.06 13.24 1.13
N LEU A 24 4.63 12.09 1.67
CA LEU A 24 5.26 11.42 2.81
C LEU A 24 5.44 12.32 4.06
N ASP A 25 4.62 13.36 4.21
CA ASP A 25 4.77 14.41 5.22
C ASP A 25 3.84 14.23 6.43
N ASN A 26 2.71 13.53 6.27
CA ASN A 26 1.73 13.33 7.34
C ASN A 26 1.34 11.85 7.56
N PRO A 27 2.18 11.07 8.25
CA PRO A 27 1.93 9.65 8.49
C PRO A 27 0.68 9.39 9.35
N GLN A 28 0.33 10.29 10.27
CA GLN A 28 -0.85 10.13 11.12
C GLN A 28 -2.15 10.24 10.31
N GLU A 29 -2.21 11.19 9.36
CA GLU A 29 -3.37 11.32 8.48
C GLU A 29 -3.49 10.12 7.53
N LEU A 30 -2.37 9.57 7.06
CA LEU A 30 -2.36 8.35 6.26
C LEU A 30 -2.93 7.15 7.04
N LEU A 31 -2.55 6.98 8.31
CA LEU A 31 -3.13 5.95 9.18
C LEU A 31 -4.63 6.14 9.37
N ASN A 32 -5.10 7.37 9.56
CA ASN A 32 -6.53 7.64 9.69
C ASN A 32 -7.29 7.25 8.41
N ILE A 33 -6.77 7.57 7.23
CA ILE A 33 -7.36 7.18 5.94
C ILE A 33 -7.40 5.65 5.79
N ILE A 34 -6.35 4.93 6.24
CA ILE A 34 -6.32 3.47 6.22
C ILE A 34 -7.44 2.89 7.10
N GLU A 35 -7.65 3.42 8.30
CA GLU A 35 -8.73 2.97 9.19
C GLU A 35 -10.12 3.29 8.63
N GLU A 36 -10.31 4.47 8.02
CA GLU A 36 -11.55 4.80 7.32
C GLU A 36 -11.85 3.82 6.18
N LYS A 37 -10.84 3.47 5.37
CA LYS A 37 -10.97 2.47 4.30
C LYS A 37 -11.32 1.10 4.83
N LYS A 38 -10.70 0.64 5.93
CA LYS A 38 -11.04 -0.64 6.57
C LYS A 38 -12.50 -0.68 7.01
N LYS A 39 -12.98 0.39 7.62
CA LYS A 39 -14.39 0.52 8.02
C LYS A 39 -15.32 0.45 6.80
N LEU A 40 -15.02 1.18 5.74
CA LEU A 40 -15.81 1.16 4.50
C LEU A 40 -15.84 -0.24 3.87
N ILE A 41 -14.71 -0.95 3.83
CA ILE A 41 -14.66 -2.33 3.33
C ILE A 41 -15.54 -3.25 4.18
N SER A 42 -15.47 -3.15 5.51
CA SER A 42 -16.31 -3.94 6.41
C SER A 42 -17.80 -3.64 6.25
N GLU A 43 -18.16 -2.42 5.87
CA GLU A 43 -19.55 -2.07 5.59
C GLU A 43 -19.97 -2.55 4.20
N LEU A 44 -19.09 -2.47 3.21
CA LEU A 44 -19.31 -2.97 1.85
C LEU A 44 -19.42 -4.50 1.80
N SER A 45 -18.76 -5.22 2.71
CA SER A 45 -18.84 -6.69 2.79
C SER A 45 -20.20 -7.22 3.23
N MET A 46 -21.10 -6.34 3.68
CA MET A 46 -22.48 -6.70 4.07
C MET A 46 -23.42 -6.80 2.87
N TYR A 47 -22.98 -6.37 1.68
CA TYR A 47 -23.75 -6.40 0.44
C TYR A 47 -23.44 -7.67 -0.37
N GLU A 48 -24.41 -8.13 -1.16
CA GLU A 48 -24.23 -9.26 -2.05
C GLU A 48 -23.68 -8.79 -3.41
N LYS A 49 -23.04 -9.71 -4.15
CA LYS A 49 -22.48 -9.44 -5.47
C LYS A 49 -23.48 -8.76 -6.43
N LYS A 50 -24.75 -9.17 -6.37
CA LYS A 50 -25.84 -8.62 -7.21
C LYS A 50 -26.05 -7.12 -6.99
N ASP A 51 -25.81 -6.64 -5.76
CA ASP A 51 -26.01 -5.24 -5.40
C ASP A 51 -24.97 -4.33 -6.11
N PHE A 52 -23.84 -4.91 -6.54
CA PHE A 52 -22.75 -4.20 -7.20
C PHE A 52 -22.86 -4.17 -8.74
N GLU A 53 -23.81 -4.90 -9.34
CA GLU A 53 -23.90 -5.06 -10.80
C GLU A 53 -24.08 -3.72 -11.54
N ASN A 54 -24.70 -2.73 -10.91
CA ASN A 54 -24.90 -1.40 -11.48
C ASN A 54 -23.69 -0.45 -11.30
N TYR A 55 -22.64 -0.89 -10.61
CA TYR A 55 -21.50 -0.05 -10.23
C TYR A 55 -20.16 -0.58 -10.77
N ILE A 56 -20.19 -1.39 -11.84
CA ILE A 56 -18.99 -2.03 -12.39
C ILE A 56 -17.91 -1.01 -12.80
N ASP A 57 -18.29 0.11 -13.42
CA ASP A 57 -17.32 1.12 -13.83
C ASP A 57 -16.66 1.81 -12.63
N LEU A 58 -17.45 2.08 -11.58
CA LEU A 58 -16.93 2.61 -10.32
C LEU A 58 -16.00 1.61 -9.62
N LEU A 59 -16.33 0.32 -9.65
CA LEU A 59 -15.47 -0.73 -9.10
C LEU A 59 -14.15 -0.86 -9.85
N LYS A 60 -14.16 -0.78 -11.19
CA LYS A 60 -12.93 -0.77 -12.00
C LYS A 60 -12.05 0.43 -11.68
N GLU A 61 -12.66 1.59 -11.48
CA GLU A 61 -11.92 2.80 -11.09
C GLU A 61 -11.31 2.65 -9.69
N ILE A 62 -12.08 2.13 -8.72
CA ILE A 62 -11.57 1.81 -7.38
C ILE A 62 -10.39 0.83 -7.46
N GLU A 63 -10.49 -0.22 -8.26
CA GLU A 63 -9.41 -1.20 -8.46
C GLU A 63 -8.15 -0.54 -9.03
N PHE A 64 -8.31 0.31 -10.05
CA PHE A 64 -7.22 1.06 -10.66
C PHE A 64 -6.52 1.97 -9.63
N LEU A 65 -7.28 2.76 -8.88
CA LEU A 65 -6.75 3.67 -7.86
C LEU A 65 -6.04 2.90 -6.75
N ASN A 66 -6.58 1.77 -6.31
CA ASN A 66 -5.97 0.94 -5.29
C ASN A 66 -4.63 0.35 -5.76
N LYS A 67 -4.56 -0.15 -7.01
CA LYS A 67 -3.30 -0.63 -7.61
C LYS A 67 -2.27 0.49 -7.75
N ARG A 68 -2.69 1.68 -8.18
CA ARG A 68 -1.83 2.87 -8.25
C ARG A 68 -1.21 3.18 -6.89
N ASN A 69 -2.03 3.23 -5.84
CA ASN A 69 -1.59 3.57 -4.49
C ASN A 69 -0.67 2.50 -3.91
N LEU A 70 -0.97 1.21 -4.13
CA LEU A 70 -0.11 0.10 -3.70
C LEU A 70 1.28 0.19 -4.35
N ASN A 71 1.35 0.46 -5.65
CA ASN A 71 2.62 0.63 -6.34
C ASN A 71 3.41 1.81 -5.78
N LEU A 72 2.75 2.93 -5.50
CA LEU A 72 3.40 4.09 -4.89
C LEU A 72 3.92 3.78 -3.48
N ALA A 73 3.13 3.10 -2.64
CA ALA A 73 3.53 2.70 -1.30
C ALA A 73 4.76 1.76 -1.34
N ASN A 74 4.78 0.79 -2.27
CA ASN A 74 5.93 -0.09 -2.47
C ASN A 74 7.17 0.68 -2.90
N ASN A 75 7.04 1.62 -3.84
CA ASN A 75 8.16 2.46 -4.27
C ASN A 75 8.69 3.32 -3.12
N ASN A 76 7.80 3.90 -2.30
CA ASN A 76 8.19 4.67 -1.13
C ASN A 76 8.95 3.81 -0.12
N MET A 77 8.50 2.57 0.11
CA MET A 77 9.18 1.63 1.00
C MET A 77 10.58 1.27 0.48
N LEU A 78 10.70 0.95 -0.82
CA LEU A 78 11.99 0.67 -1.44
C LEU A 78 12.95 1.86 -1.34
N PHE A 79 12.46 3.08 -1.57
CA PHE A 79 13.26 4.29 -1.42
C PHE A 79 13.76 4.49 0.02
N ILE A 80 12.90 4.24 1.01
CA ILE A 80 13.28 4.29 2.43
C ILE A 80 14.36 3.23 2.71
N ASP A 81 14.17 1.99 2.26
CA ASP A 81 15.16 0.91 2.43
C ASP A 81 16.52 1.24 1.79
N GLU A 82 16.54 1.90 0.63
CA GLU A 82 17.76 2.38 -0.03
C GLU A 82 18.47 3.46 0.78
N ILE A 83 17.72 4.42 1.35
CA ILE A 83 18.27 5.43 2.26
C ILE A 83 18.91 4.75 3.48
N PHE A 84 18.19 3.84 4.14
CA PHE A 84 18.72 3.10 5.28
C PHE A 84 19.96 2.30 4.90
N SER A 85 19.95 1.59 3.78
CA SER A 85 21.11 0.82 3.29
C SER A 85 22.32 1.71 3.00
N SER A 86 22.10 2.95 2.57
CA SER A 86 23.18 3.91 2.28
C SER A 86 23.75 4.57 3.53
N ILE A 87 22.94 4.80 4.56
CA ILE A 87 23.37 5.40 5.84
C ILE A 87 24.06 4.34 6.72
N PHE A 88 23.55 3.12 6.70
CA PHE A 88 24.00 2.02 7.54
C PHE A 88 24.66 0.97 6.64
N GLU A 89 25.89 1.25 6.18
CA GLU A 89 26.59 0.52 5.11
C GLU A 89 26.71 -1.01 5.31
N GLU A 90 26.47 -1.57 6.50
CA GLU A 90 26.38 -3.02 6.70
C GLU A 90 25.38 -3.40 7.82
N ASN A 91 24.50 -4.38 7.54
CA ASN A 91 23.66 -5.16 8.47
C ASN A 91 22.27 -4.61 8.91
N VAL A 92 21.55 -3.88 8.07
CA VAL A 92 20.11 -3.64 8.35
C VAL A 92 19.28 -4.80 7.81
N GLU A 93 18.54 -5.46 8.70
CA GLU A 93 17.48 -6.41 8.34
C GLU A 93 16.48 -5.72 7.40
N LYS A 94 16.40 -6.16 6.15
CA LYS A 94 15.48 -5.58 5.17
C LYS A 94 14.09 -6.14 5.39
N TYR A 95 13.07 -5.29 5.37
CA TYR A 95 11.68 -5.72 5.44
C TYR A 95 11.14 -5.89 4.02
N ASN A 96 10.48 -7.02 3.76
CA ASN A 96 9.73 -7.16 2.51
C ASN A 96 8.38 -6.42 2.60
N PRO A 97 7.64 -6.26 1.48
CA PRO A 97 6.33 -5.57 1.46
C PRO A 97 5.25 -6.19 2.36
N TYR A 98 5.53 -7.34 2.97
CA TYR A 98 4.64 -8.07 3.88
C TYR A 98 5.14 -8.02 5.34
N GLY A 99 6.17 -7.22 5.65
CA GLY A 99 6.72 -7.05 6.99
C GLY A 99 7.61 -8.20 7.48
N GLN A 100 8.07 -9.07 6.59
CA GLN A 100 8.99 -10.16 6.94
C GLN A 100 10.44 -9.71 6.73
N ILE A 101 11.33 -10.15 7.62
CA ILE A 101 12.76 -9.88 7.52
C ILE A 101 13.36 -10.77 6.42
N SER A 102 13.88 -10.15 5.35
CA SER A 102 14.77 -10.81 4.42
C SER A 102 16.19 -10.75 5.00
N GLN A 103 16.63 -11.86 5.59
CA GLN A 103 18.04 -12.01 5.99
C GLN A 103 18.90 -11.85 4.74
N GLY A 104 19.77 -10.84 4.75
CA GLY A 104 20.75 -10.63 3.69
C GLY A 104 21.55 -11.92 3.50
N GLN A 105 21.45 -12.51 2.31
CA GLN A 105 22.34 -13.59 1.93
C GLN A 105 23.77 -13.06 2.00
N LYS A 106 24.56 -13.57 2.96
CA LYS A 106 26.01 -13.47 2.93
C LYS A 106 26.47 -14.14 1.64
N SER A 107 26.68 -13.37 0.58
CA SER A 107 27.43 -13.83 -0.59
C SER A 107 28.86 -14.07 -0.13
N GLY A 108 29.12 -15.31 0.30
CA GLY A 108 30.46 -15.80 0.54
C GLY A 108 31.27 -15.61 -0.73
N ILE A 109 32.31 -14.78 -0.63
CA ILE A 109 33.36 -14.64 -1.63
C ILE A 109 34.03 -16.01 -1.74
N PHE A 110 33.55 -16.84 -2.67
CA PHE A 110 34.24 -18.05 -3.07
C PHE A 110 35.53 -17.62 -3.77
N ASN A 111 36.61 -17.54 -2.99
CA ASN A 111 37.97 -17.41 -3.48
C ASN A 111 38.24 -18.54 -4.48
N LYS A 112 38.19 -18.21 -5.78
CA LYS A 112 38.95 -18.93 -6.80
C LYS A 112 40.43 -18.65 -6.53
N LYS A 113 41.16 -19.60 -5.94
CA LYS A 113 42.62 -19.68 -6.11
C LYS A 113 43.10 -21.14 -6.11
N ILE A 114 43.64 -21.49 -7.29
CA ILE A 114 44.77 -22.39 -7.62
C ILE A 114 44.61 -23.85 -7.21
#